data_AF-A0A2D0HNV6-F1
#
_entry.id   AF-A0A2D0HNV6-F1
#
_cell.length_a   1.000
_cell.length_b   1.000
_cell.length_c   1.000
_cell.angle_alpha   90.00
_cell.angle_beta   90.00
_cell.angle_gamma   90.00
#
_symmetry.space_group_name_H-M   'P 1'
#
loop_
_entity.id
_entity.type
_entity.pdbx_description
1 polymer ?
#
loop_
_entity_poly.entity_id
_entity_poly.type
_entity_poly.pdbx_seq_one_letter_code
_entity_poly.pdbx_strand_id
1 'polypeptide(L)'
;MRESPGIDSLVKARDEQIVRLQKENAELRNKVEKLQKKLTLFKPYIFYSKEEIERKANEILQNMQSWHNDAAKIPIDATKVCDYLNLSIDLGEILPDEHGLIVAKIFPLQRRILINSGLPERLGTFTEFTIAHEIGHWVLHINQEDADILSEEINESSDDENQVILFISRSASSPIDKFEAFEWQAQYFASCLLMPRYVLQELRKERDLTNWSHLYAMTKELGVTTSSLIYRLQNLGWIYIPKGSKQIYPGKIGLEAEQPRMYYL
;
A
#
# COMPACT_ATOMS: atom_id res chain seq x y z
N MET A 1 -7.01 -0.26 72.16
CA MET A 1 -5.90 0.55 71.58
C MET A 1 -5.56 -0.07 70.24
N ARG A 2 -5.64 0.67 69.13
CA ARG A 2 -5.10 0.18 67.85
C ARG A 2 -3.60 0.36 67.93
N GLU A 3 -2.85 -0.73 67.89
CA GLU A 3 -1.38 -0.69 67.83
C GLU A 3 -0.98 -0.01 66.52
N SER A 4 -0.25 1.10 66.64
CA SER A 4 0.37 1.75 65.48
C SER A 4 1.38 0.78 64.88
N PRO A 5 1.38 0.58 63.54
CA PRO A 5 2.36 -0.30 62.90
C PRO A 5 3.77 0.18 63.25
N GLY A 6 4.61 -0.75 63.72
CA GLY A 6 6.01 -0.48 64.05
C GLY A 6 6.78 0.02 62.83
N ILE A 7 7.81 0.84 63.07
CA ILE A 7 8.63 1.48 62.03
C ILE A 7 9.13 0.48 60.98
N ASP A 8 9.48 -0.75 61.40
CA ASP A 8 9.93 -1.83 60.50
C ASP A 8 8.85 -2.28 59.51
N SER A 9 7.57 -2.28 59.91
CA SER A 9 6.45 -2.62 59.03
C SER A 9 6.23 -1.56 57.96
N LEU A 10 6.49 -0.28 58.28
CA LEU A 10 6.37 0.83 57.33
C LEU A 10 7.53 0.86 56.34
N VAL A 11 8.74 0.55 56.79
CA VAL A 11 9.93 0.44 55.92
C VAL A 11 9.77 -0.71 54.92
N LYS A 12 9.31 -1.88 55.38
CA LYS A 12 9.07 -3.03 54.50
C LYS A 12 8.01 -2.73 53.42
N ALA A 13 6.90 -2.10 53.80
CA ALA A 13 5.85 -1.71 52.86
C ALA A 13 6.35 -0.68 51.82
N ARG A 14 7.20 0.27 52.24
CA ARG A 14 7.84 1.23 51.34
C ARG A 14 8.76 0.53 50.34
N ASP A 15 9.60 -0.38 50.80
CA ASP A 15 10.57 -1.06 49.95
C ASP A 15 9.88 -1.99 48.95
N GLU A 16 8.82 -2.70 49.35
CA GLU A 16 7.95 -3.47 48.45
C GLU A 16 7.29 -2.57 47.39
N GLN A 17 6.83 -1.38 47.79
CA GLN A 17 6.26 -0.40 46.87
C GLN A 17 7.30 0.15 45.87
N ILE A 18 8.54 0.38 46.31
CA ILE A 18 9.64 0.82 45.42
C ILE A 18 9.94 -0.26 44.37
N VAL A 19 10.05 -1.53 44.77
CA VAL A 19 10.31 -2.63 43.84
C VAL A 19 9.19 -2.76 42.81
N ARG A 20 7.93 -2.63 43.24
CA ARG A 20 6.78 -2.65 42.34
C ARG A 20 6.84 -1.52 41.31
N LEU A 21 7.10 -0.29 41.76
CA LEU A 21 7.21 0.89 40.89
C LEU A 21 8.40 0.80 39.93
N GLN A 22 9.51 0.18 40.34
CA GLN A 22 10.66 -0.06 39.46
C GLN A 22 10.31 -1.04 38.33
N LYS A 23 9.58 -2.12 38.64
CA LYS A 23 9.10 -3.07 37.64
C LYS A 23 8.14 -2.42 36.65
N GLU A 24 7.15 -1.68 37.14
CA GLU A 24 6.19 -0.96 36.29
C GLU A 24 6.87 0.08 35.38
N ASN A 25 7.87 0.81 35.90
CA ASN A 25 8.65 1.74 35.09
C ASN A 25 9.47 1.03 33.99
N ALA A 26 10.03 -0.15 34.26
CA ALA A 26 10.74 -0.94 33.25
C ALA A 26 9.78 -1.40 32.13
N GLU A 27 8.59 -1.87 32.49
CA GLU A 27 7.56 -2.26 31.53
C GLU A 27 7.08 -1.07 30.68
N LEU A 28 6.88 0.10 31.29
CA LEU A 28 6.51 1.33 30.57
C LEU A 28 7.62 1.79 29.62
N ARG A 29 8.89 1.73 30.04
CA ARG A 29 10.04 2.07 29.17
C ARG A 29 10.08 1.16 27.93
N ASN A 30 9.91 -0.15 28.13
CA ASN A 30 9.84 -1.09 27.00
C ASN A 30 8.66 -0.79 26.07
N LYS A 31 7.50 -0.39 26.61
CA LYS A 31 6.35 0.01 25.78
C LYS A 31 6.64 1.28 24.98
N VAL A 32 7.24 2.30 25.61
CA VAL A 32 7.62 3.55 24.94
C VAL A 32 8.64 3.28 23.84
N GLU A 33 9.65 2.47 24.09
CA GLU A 33 10.65 2.09 23.10
C GLU A 33 10.02 1.38 21.90
N LYS A 34 9.12 0.40 22.15
CA LYS A 34 8.36 -0.28 21.09
C LYS A 34 7.51 0.71 20.28
N LEU A 35 6.86 1.69 20.93
CA LEU A 35 6.06 2.70 20.23
C LEU A 35 6.92 3.67 19.42
N GLN A 36 8.09 4.05 19.92
CA GLN A 36 9.05 4.89 19.18
C GLN A 36 9.57 4.17 17.94
N LYS A 37 9.94 2.89 18.07
CA LYS A 37 10.31 2.02 16.94
C LYS A 37 9.18 1.89 15.91
N LYS A 38 7.92 1.73 16.37
CA LYS A 38 6.74 1.75 15.46
C LYS A 38 6.57 3.08 14.71
N LEU A 39 7.02 4.20 15.28
CA LEU A 39 6.91 5.51 14.64
C LEU A 39 7.94 5.71 13.52
N THR A 40 9.12 5.09 13.61
CA THR A 40 10.19 5.21 12.58
C THR A 40 9.91 4.35 11.35
N LEU A 41 9.14 3.26 11.49
CA LEU A 41 8.70 2.38 10.40
C LEU A 41 8.03 3.14 9.23
N PHE A 42 7.49 4.32 9.50
CA PHE A 42 6.86 5.17 8.51
C PHE A 42 7.80 6.25 8.02
N LYS A 43 7.78 6.48 6.70
CA LYS A 43 8.36 7.70 6.17
C LYS A 43 7.60 8.91 6.74
N PRO A 44 8.31 10.02 7.03
CA PRO A 44 7.64 11.28 7.28
C PRO A 44 6.61 11.57 6.18
N TYR A 45 5.47 12.15 6.55
CA TYR A 45 4.42 12.44 5.56
C TYR A 45 5.00 13.29 4.42
N ILE A 46 4.97 12.72 3.21
CA ILE A 46 5.35 13.38 1.97
C ILE A 46 4.20 13.17 0.98
N PHE A 47 3.64 14.28 0.49
CA PHE A 47 2.70 14.24 -0.61
C PHE A 47 3.48 14.20 -1.92
N TYR A 48 3.58 13.01 -2.53
CA TYR A 48 4.28 12.83 -3.80
C TYR A 48 3.46 13.42 -4.94
N SER A 49 4.11 14.11 -5.86
CA SER A 49 3.48 14.54 -7.11
C SER A 49 3.11 13.32 -7.97
N LYS A 50 2.21 13.51 -8.94
CA LYS A 50 1.84 12.44 -9.88
C LYS A 50 3.06 11.95 -10.67
N GLU A 51 3.92 12.86 -11.08
CA GLU A 51 5.14 12.58 -11.84
C GLU A 51 6.12 11.76 -11.00
N GLU A 52 6.26 12.08 -9.71
CA GLU A 52 7.11 11.32 -8.79
C GLU A 52 6.59 9.90 -8.56
N ILE A 53 5.27 9.74 -8.38
CA ILE A 53 4.64 8.42 -8.23
C ILE A 53 4.81 7.59 -9.51
N GLU A 54 4.55 8.20 -10.67
CA GLU A 54 4.74 7.55 -11.97
C GLU A 54 6.20 7.16 -12.21
N ARG A 55 7.16 8.03 -11.87
CA ARG A 55 8.59 7.72 -11.95
C ARG A 55 8.95 6.51 -11.08
N LYS A 56 8.51 6.49 -9.81
CA LYS A 56 8.79 5.38 -8.89
C LYS A 56 8.23 4.05 -9.38
N ALA A 57 7.00 4.06 -9.93
CA ALA A 57 6.41 2.86 -10.52
C ALA A 57 7.20 2.37 -11.74
N ASN A 58 7.62 3.27 -12.63
CA ASN A 58 8.41 2.93 -13.80
C ASN A 58 9.82 2.43 -13.45
N GLU A 59 10.47 3.00 -12.43
CA GLU A 59 11.79 2.55 -11.94
C GLU A 59 11.76 1.10 -11.49
N ILE A 60 10.69 0.68 -10.79
CA ILE A 60 10.51 -0.73 -10.39
C ILE A 60 10.45 -1.62 -11.63
N LEU A 61 9.62 -1.27 -12.62
CA LEU A 61 9.51 -2.06 -13.85
C LEU A 61 10.83 -2.12 -14.63
N GLN A 62 11.58 -1.02 -14.71
CA GLN A 62 12.88 -0.98 -15.38
C GLN A 62 13.93 -1.84 -14.67
N ASN A 63 13.98 -1.77 -13.35
CA ASN A 63 14.93 -2.54 -12.56
C ASN A 63 14.59 -4.04 -12.60
N MET A 64 13.31 -4.40 -12.59
CA MET A 64 12.86 -5.78 -12.75
C MET A 64 13.28 -6.40 -14.08
N GLN A 65 13.18 -5.64 -15.19
CA GLN A 65 13.63 -6.11 -16.49
C GLN A 65 15.12 -6.46 -16.49
N SER A 66 15.92 -5.68 -15.78
CA SER A 66 17.36 -5.89 -15.64
C SER A 66 17.71 -7.07 -14.71
N TRP A 67 16.88 -7.35 -13.70
CA TRP A 67 17.14 -8.36 -12.68
C TRP A 67 17.06 -9.81 -13.20
N HIS A 68 16.11 -10.09 -14.11
CA HIS A 68 15.87 -11.45 -14.60
C HIS A 68 15.80 -11.61 -16.12
N ASN A 69 16.11 -10.55 -16.89
CA ASN A 69 15.84 -10.52 -18.33
C ASN A 69 14.38 -10.86 -18.68
N ASP A 70 13.48 -10.65 -17.70
CA ASP A 70 12.03 -10.81 -17.88
C ASP A 70 11.50 -9.42 -18.21
N ALA A 71 11.32 -9.16 -19.52
CA ALA A 71 10.62 -7.97 -19.95
C ALA A 71 9.26 -7.92 -19.22
N ALA A 72 8.87 -6.78 -18.65
CA ALA A 72 7.54 -6.62 -18.07
C ALA A 72 6.50 -6.83 -19.16
N LYS A 73 6.02 -8.07 -19.31
CA LYS A 73 5.02 -8.45 -20.30
C LYS A 73 3.68 -7.91 -19.85
N ILE A 74 2.86 -7.54 -20.83
CA ILE A 74 1.48 -7.16 -20.61
C ILE A 74 0.63 -8.42 -20.72
N PRO A 75 -0.29 -8.69 -19.76
CA PRO A 75 -0.57 -7.92 -18.53
C PRO A 75 0.56 -8.01 -17.51
N ILE A 76 0.78 -6.91 -16.77
CA ILE A 76 1.79 -6.87 -15.70
C ILE A 76 1.30 -7.74 -14.54
N ASP A 77 2.12 -8.70 -14.16
CA ASP A 77 1.91 -9.60 -13.03
C ASP A 77 2.46 -8.95 -11.76
N ALA A 78 1.58 -8.46 -10.89
CA ALA A 78 1.95 -7.80 -9.65
C ALA A 78 2.60 -8.76 -8.65
N THR A 79 2.38 -10.08 -8.76
CA THR A 79 3.04 -11.06 -7.90
C THR A 79 4.54 -11.11 -8.15
N LYS A 80 4.97 -10.99 -9.42
CA LYS A 80 6.40 -10.85 -9.76
C LYS A 80 7.00 -9.56 -9.23
N VAL A 81 6.21 -8.49 -9.16
CA VAL A 81 6.66 -7.22 -8.57
C VAL A 81 6.87 -7.39 -7.06
N CYS A 82 5.99 -8.13 -6.39
CA CYS A 82 6.19 -8.54 -5.00
C CYS A 82 7.46 -9.36 -4.82
N ASP A 83 7.71 -10.37 -5.64
CA ASP A 83 8.94 -11.19 -5.59
C ASP A 83 10.20 -10.32 -5.71
N TYR A 84 10.22 -9.39 -6.67
CA TYR A 84 11.33 -8.45 -6.85
C TYR A 84 11.54 -7.54 -5.63
N LEU A 85 10.45 -7.12 -4.97
CA LEU A 85 10.50 -6.30 -3.76
C LEU A 85 10.68 -7.13 -2.47
N ASN A 86 10.86 -8.44 -2.58
CA ASN A 86 10.89 -9.39 -1.48
C ASN A 86 9.66 -9.28 -0.55
N LEU A 87 8.48 -9.14 -1.16
CA LEU A 87 7.19 -9.16 -0.49
C LEU A 87 6.51 -10.52 -0.72
N SER A 88 6.04 -11.18 0.34
CA SER A 88 5.20 -12.36 0.24
C SER A 88 3.72 -11.99 0.11
N ILE A 89 2.95 -12.87 -0.54
CA ILE A 89 1.50 -12.73 -0.68
C ILE A 89 0.83 -13.97 -0.09
N ASP A 90 -0.08 -13.75 0.85
CA ASP A 90 -0.90 -14.79 1.46
C ASP A 90 -2.39 -14.54 1.21
N LEU A 91 -3.18 -15.61 1.24
CA LEU A 91 -4.63 -15.55 1.31
C LEU A 91 -5.08 -15.86 2.73
N GLY A 92 -5.98 -15.04 3.28
CA GLY A 92 -6.57 -15.33 4.58
C GLY A 92 -7.87 -14.57 4.81
N GLU A 93 -8.64 -15.02 5.79
CA GLU A 93 -9.90 -14.38 6.13
C GLU A 93 -9.63 -13.03 6.82
N ILE A 94 -10.20 -11.96 6.27
CA ILE A 94 -10.18 -10.64 6.90
C ILE A 94 -11.62 -10.23 7.18
N LEU A 95 -11.95 -10.16 8.47
CA LEU A 95 -13.27 -9.70 8.91
C LEU A 95 -13.44 -8.20 8.60
N PRO A 96 -14.65 -7.75 8.20
CA PRO A 96 -14.99 -6.34 8.12
C PRO A 96 -14.80 -5.63 9.45
N ASP A 97 -14.49 -4.32 9.40
CA ASP A 97 -14.48 -3.44 10.57
C ASP A 97 -15.70 -2.51 10.59
N GLU A 98 -15.76 -1.58 11.54
CA GLU A 98 -16.84 -0.58 11.66
C GLU A 98 -16.96 0.35 10.44
N HIS A 99 -15.95 0.37 9.57
CA HIS A 99 -15.89 1.15 8.34
C HIS A 99 -16.10 0.30 7.08
N GLY A 100 -16.39 -1.00 7.23
CA GLY A 100 -16.81 -1.88 6.15
C GLY A 100 -15.79 -2.95 5.79
N LEU A 101 -15.85 -3.39 4.54
CA LEU A 101 -15.11 -4.54 4.04
C LEU A 101 -13.65 -4.20 3.76
N ILE A 102 -12.75 -5.08 4.20
CA ILE A 102 -11.31 -4.98 3.98
C ILE A 102 -10.91 -5.94 2.86
N VAL A 103 -10.26 -5.43 1.81
CA VAL A 103 -9.86 -6.23 0.65
C VAL A 103 -8.46 -6.80 0.80
N ALA A 104 -7.55 -6.04 1.40
CA ALA A 104 -6.20 -6.47 1.70
C ALA A 104 -5.60 -5.70 2.89
N LYS A 105 -4.51 -6.24 3.43
CA LYS A 105 -3.66 -5.63 4.44
C LYS A 105 -2.19 -5.83 4.08
N ILE A 106 -1.37 -4.82 4.34
CA ILE A 106 0.09 -4.96 4.35
C ILE A 106 0.62 -5.05 5.79
N PHE A 107 1.51 -6.00 6.03
CA PHE A 107 2.26 -6.24 7.25
C PHE A 107 3.74 -5.94 6.99
N PRO A 108 4.20 -4.69 7.23
CA PRO A 108 5.51 -4.24 6.77
C PRO A 108 6.66 -5.04 7.39
N LEU A 109 6.55 -5.36 8.68
CA LEU A 109 7.57 -6.08 9.45
C LEU A 109 7.70 -7.54 9.05
N GLN A 110 6.71 -8.08 8.35
CA GLN A 110 6.73 -9.44 7.81
C GLN A 110 6.99 -9.43 6.30
N ARG A 111 7.14 -8.25 5.69
CA ARG A 111 7.16 -8.05 4.24
C ARG A 111 6.03 -8.79 3.55
N ARG A 112 4.82 -8.72 4.11
CA ARG A 112 3.72 -9.60 3.72
C ARG A 112 2.47 -8.83 3.37
N ILE A 113 1.86 -9.19 2.25
CA ILE A 113 0.54 -8.72 1.83
C ILE A 113 -0.46 -9.87 2.05
N LEU A 114 -1.54 -9.59 2.78
CA LEU A 114 -2.63 -10.53 2.99
C LEU A 114 -3.85 -10.08 2.18
N ILE A 115 -4.27 -10.91 1.24
CA ILE A 115 -5.48 -10.69 0.44
C ILE A 115 -6.66 -11.41 1.10
N ASN A 116 -7.80 -10.73 1.20
CA ASN A 116 -8.99 -11.28 1.84
C ASN A 116 -9.60 -12.43 1.02
N SER A 117 -9.54 -13.65 1.55
CA SER A 117 -10.11 -14.84 0.93
C SER A 117 -11.64 -14.93 1.04
N GLY A 118 -12.26 -14.13 1.92
CA GLY A 118 -13.72 -14.10 2.12
C GLY A 118 -14.47 -13.33 1.03
N LEU A 119 -13.78 -12.84 0.01
CA LEU A 119 -14.36 -12.08 -1.09
C LEU A 119 -14.68 -12.97 -2.29
N PRO A 120 -15.78 -12.73 -3.02
CA PRO A 120 -16.22 -13.61 -4.10
C PRO A 120 -15.22 -13.72 -5.27
N GLU A 121 -15.22 -14.87 -5.94
CA GLU A 121 -14.40 -15.32 -7.11
C GLU A 121 -14.19 -14.32 -8.25
N ARG A 122 -14.94 -13.22 -8.30
CA ARG A 122 -14.75 -12.11 -9.26
C ARG A 122 -13.41 -11.37 -9.10
N LEU A 123 -12.58 -11.77 -8.13
CA LEU A 123 -11.33 -11.13 -7.77
C LEU A 123 -10.18 -11.36 -8.74
N GLY A 124 -10.18 -12.33 -9.64
CA GLY A 124 -9.00 -12.60 -10.49
C GLY A 124 -8.39 -11.34 -11.17
N THR A 125 -9.23 -10.40 -11.62
CA THR A 125 -8.77 -9.10 -12.18
C THR A 125 -8.62 -7.97 -11.14
N PHE A 126 -9.27 -8.09 -9.98
CA PHE A 126 -9.09 -7.15 -8.87
C PHE A 126 -7.79 -7.42 -8.10
N THR A 127 -7.35 -8.69 -8.03
CA THR A 127 -6.19 -9.13 -7.27
C THR A 127 -4.93 -8.38 -7.70
N GLU A 128 -4.68 -8.23 -9.00
CA GLU A 128 -3.52 -7.48 -9.50
C GLU A 128 -3.53 -6.02 -9.02
N PHE A 129 -4.68 -5.35 -9.12
CA PHE A 129 -4.81 -3.96 -8.69
C PHE A 129 -4.70 -3.81 -7.17
N THR A 130 -5.28 -4.75 -6.42
CA THR A 130 -5.16 -4.80 -4.95
C THR A 130 -3.71 -5.02 -4.53
N ILE A 131 -3.00 -5.98 -5.12
CA ILE A 131 -1.58 -6.21 -4.83
C ILE A 131 -0.77 -4.96 -5.19
N ALA A 132 -0.98 -4.38 -6.37
CA ALA A 132 -0.30 -3.16 -6.80
C ALA A 132 -0.58 -1.95 -5.89
N HIS A 133 -1.77 -1.87 -5.28
CA HIS A 133 -2.13 -0.87 -4.28
C HIS A 133 -1.31 -1.04 -3.00
N GLU A 134 -1.23 -2.26 -2.48
CA GLU A 134 -0.40 -2.57 -1.30
C GLU A 134 1.11 -2.37 -1.58
N ILE A 135 1.59 -2.68 -2.79
CA ILE A 135 2.93 -2.31 -3.24
C ILE A 135 3.12 -0.79 -3.20
N GLY A 136 2.10 -0.02 -3.61
CA GLY A 136 2.10 1.44 -3.49
C GLY A 136 2.35 1.92 -2.06
N HIS A 137 1.69 1.30 -1.07
CA HIS A 137 1.94 1.59 0.34
C HIS A 137 3.39 1.24 0.76
N TRP A 138 3.89 0.07 0.36
CA TRP A 138 5.27 -0.35 0.62
C TRP A 138 6.32 0.61 0.05
N VAL A 139 6.14 1.01 -1.20
CA VAL A 139 7.12 1.83 -1.92
C VAL A 139 7.09 3.28 -1.44
N LEU A 140 5.88 3.84 -1.24
CA LEU A 140 5.72 5.26 -0.98
C LEU A 140 5.80 5.61 0.51
N HIS A 141 5.24 4.78 1.40
CA HIS A 141 4.92 5.23 2.75
C HIS A 141 5.69 4.47 3.84
N ILE A 142 6.20 3.28 3.55
CA ILE A 142 6.96 2.46 4.49
C ILE A 142 8.46 2.76 4.37
N ASN A 143 9.13 2.92 5.52
CA ASN A 143 10.59 2.94 5.58
C ASN A 143 11.09 1.49 5.58
N GLN A 144 11.64 1.05 4.45
CA GLN A 144 12.00 -0.35 4.21
C GLN A 144 13.25 -0.76 5.01
N GLU A 145 14.18 0.18 5.24
CA GLU A 145 15.36 -0.05 6.07
C GLU A 145 14.97 -0.31 7.53
N ASP A 146 14.10 0.54 8.08
CA ASP A 146 13.57 0.35 9.43
C ASP A 146 12.69 -0.89 9.53
N ALA A 147 11.92 -1.21 8.49
CA ALA A 147 11.12 -2.44 8.45
C ALA A 147 12.00 -3.69 8.57
N ASP A 148 13.13 -3.71 7.86
CA ASP A 148 14.07 -4.82 7.88
C ASP A 148 14.75 -4.93 9.25
N ILE A 149 15.25 -3.82 9.82
CA ILE A 149 15.88 -3.79 11.16
C ILE A 149 14.90 -4.27 12.25
N LEU A 150 13.66 -3.77 12.22
CA LEU A 150 12.65 -4.11 13.22
C LEU A 150 12.10 -5.54 13.06
N SER A 151 12.14 -6.10 11.86
CA SER A 151 11.71 -7.48 11.61
C SER A 151 12.58 -8.51 12.32
N GLU A 152 13.90 -8.27 12.39
CA GLU A 152 14.87 -9.13 13.07
C GLU A 152 14.62 -9.22 14.58
N GLU A 153 14.16 -8.11 15.20
CA GLU A 153 13.89 -8.03 16.64
C GLU A 153 12.58 -8.72 17.06
N ILE A 154 11.62 -8.92 16.15
CA ILE A 154 10.26 -9.42 16.46
C ILE A 154 10.16 -10.95 16.43
N ASN A 155 11.09 -11.63 15.76
CA ASN A 155 11.12 -13.10 15.67
C ASN A 155 11.28 -13.81 17.04
N GLU A 156 11.53 -13.08 18.13
CA GLU A 156 11.61 -13.63 19.49
C GLU A 156 10.29 -13.59 20.29
N SER A 157 9.21 -12.97 19.79
CA SER A 157 7.91 -12.92 20.48
C SER A 157 6.76 -13.32 19.56
N SER A 158 6.28 -14.54 19.73
CA SER A 158 5.23 -15.22 18.94
C SER A 158 3.80 -14.69 19.17
N ASP A 159 3.63 -13.40 19.47
CA ASP A 159 2.29 -12.81 19.67
C ASP A 159 1.84 -12.04 18.42
N ASP A 160 0.77 -12.56 17.82
CA ASP A 160 0.04 -12.03 16.67
C ASP A 160 -0.50 -10.60 16.92
N GLU A 161 -0.55 -10.15 18.18
CA GLU A 161 -0.97 -8.78 18.58
C GLU A 161 0.09 -7.69 18.31
N ASN A 162 1.34 -8.05 18.03
CA ASN A 162 2.37 -7.08 17.63
C ASN A 162 2.34 -6.71 16.14
N GLN A 163 1.38 -7.28 15.39
CA GLN A 163 1.20 -6.98 13.98
C GLN A 163 0.80 -5.52 13.76
N VAL A 164 1.74 -4.74 13.25
CA VAL A 164 1.51 -3.35 12.83
C VAL A 164 0.78 -3.39 11.49
N ILE A 165 -0.54 -3.51 11.54
CA ILE A 165 -1.44 -3.40 10.38
C ILE A 165 -1.52 -1.92 10.01
N LEU A 166 -1.04 -1.58 8.82
CA LEU A 166 -0.78 -0.19 8.47
C LEU A 166 -1.86 0.45 7.61
N PHE A 167 -2.24 -0.26 6.55
CA PHE A 167 -3.15 0.22 5.54
C PHE A 167 -4.17 -0.87 5.24
N ILE A 168 -5.39 -0.43 5.01
CA ILE A 168 -6.56 -1.27 4.83
C ILE A 168 -7.20 -0.79 3.54
N SER A 169 -7.11 -1.60 2.49
CA SER A 169 -7.83 -1.32 1.26
C SER A 169 -9.34 -1.51 1.51
N ARG A 170 -10.11 -0.42 1.44
CA ARG A 170 -11.55 -0.39 1.77
C ARG A 170 -12.43 -0.27 0.53
N SER A 171 -13.63 -0.86 0.60
CA SER A 171 -14.72 -0.52 -0.33
C SER A 171 -15.38 0.81 0.08
N ALA A 172 -14.71 1.93 -0.23
CA ALA A 172 -15.20 3.32 -0.19
C ALA A 172 -16.14 3.73 0.97
N SER A 173 -15.58 4.30 2.05
CA SER A 173 -16.14 5.47 2.79
C SER A 173 -15.30 5.81 4.03
N SER A 174 -14.89 7.09 4.14
CA SER A 174 -14.72 7.92 5.36
C SER A 174 -13.41 8.76 5.33
N PRO A 175 -13.44 10.07 5.68
CA PRO A 175 -12.28 10.95 5.59
C PRO A 175 -11.49 11.07 6.89
N ILE A 176 -10.17 10.93 6.78
CA ILE A 176 -9.18 11.71 7.53
C ILE A 176 -8.14 12.12 6.48
N ASP A 177 -8.03 13.42 6.16
CA ASP A 177 -7.34 13.96 4.96
C ASP A 177 -5.96 13.34 4.63
N LYS A 178 -5.16 12.98 5.64
CA LYS A 178 -3.85 12.32 5.45
C LYS A 178 -3.97 10.85 5.04
N PHE A 179 -4.91 10.12 5.63
CA PHE A 179 -5.19 8.75 5.26
C PHE A 179 -5.73 8.69 3.83
N GLU A 180 -6.63 9.61 3.47
CA GLU A 180 -7.13 9.74 2.10
C GLU A 180 -6.00 10.06 1.11
N ALA A 181 -5.04 10.91 1.48
CA ALA A 181 -3.87 11.18 0.65
C ALA A 181 -3.01 9.93 0.43
N PHE A 182 -2.74 9.13 1.46
CA PHE A 182 -1.97 7.90 1.33
C PHE A 182 -2.66 6.85 0.45
N GLU A 183 -3.96 6.63 0.66
CA GLU A 183 -4.77 5.72 -0.15
C GLU A 183 -4.84 6.21 -1.60
N TRP A 184 -5.01 7.51 -1.83
CA TRP A 184 -4.99 8.08 -3.18
C TRP A 184 -3.62 7.89 -3.85
N GLN A 185 -2.52 8.14 -3.13
CA GLN A 185 -1.16 7.96 -3.65
C GLN A 185 -0.88 6.49 -4.00
N ALA A 186 -1.33 5.55 -3.16
CA ALA A 186 -1.21 4.11 -3.40
C ALA A 186 -2.07 3.65 -4.58
N GLN A 187 -3.32 4.12 -4.68
CA GLN A 187 -4.20 3.84 -5.81
C GLN A 187 -3.64 4.41 -7.13
N TYR A 188 -3.10 5.63 -7.09
CA TYR A 188 -2.47 6.25 -8.25
C TYR A 188 -1.21 5.48 -8.65
N PHE A 189 -0.38 5.07 -7.69
CA PHE A 189 0.77 4.21 -7.92
C PHE A 189 0.38 2.90 -8.60
N ALA A 190 -0.62 2.18 -8.10
CA ALA A 190 -1.11 0.94 -8.69
C ALA A 190 -1.51 1.13 -10.16
N SER A 191 -2.17 2.26 -10.47
CA SER A 191 -2.55 2.61 -11.83
C SER A 191 -1.34 2.90 -12.73
N CYS A 192 -0.26 3.49 -12.20
CA CYS A 192 0.99 3.72 -12.92
C CYS A 192 1.73 2.39 -13.17
N LEU A 193 1.79 1.53 -12.15
CA LEU A 193 2.50 0.25 -12.20
C LEU A 193 1.86 -0.69 -13.21
N LEU A 194 0.54 -0.90 -13.15
CA LEU A 194 -0.16 -1.85 -14.02
C LEU A 194 -0.47 -1.30 -15.41
N MET A 195 -0.57 0.03 -15.54
CA MET A 195 -0.83 0.70 -16.82
C MET A 195 0.16 1.85 -17.05
N PRO A 196 1.44 1.52 -17.31
CA PRO A 196 2.45 2.54 -17.57
C PRO A 196 2.07 3.38 -18.78
N ARG A 197 2.39 4.68 -18.73
CA ARG A 197 1.97 5.63 -19.77
C ARG A 197 2.47 5.22 -21.15
N TYR A 198 3.71 4.72 -21.27
CA TYR A 198 4.27 4.27 -22.54
C TYR A 198 3.49 3.08 -23.12
N VAL A 199 3.02 2.14 -22.29
CA VAL A 199 2.17 1.03 -22.73
C VAL A 199 0.82 1.54 -23.23
N LEU A 200 0.19 2.42 -22.47
CA LEU A 200 -1.11 3.01 -22.86
C LEU A 200 -1.00 3.86 -24.13
N GLN A 201 0.13 4.55 -24.35
CA GLN A 201 0.40 5.32 -25.56
C GLN A 201 0.45 4.42 -26.80
N GLU A 202 1.05 3.23 -26.70
CA GLU A 202 1.08 2.25 -27.78
C GLU A 202 -0.31 1.65 -28.02
N LEU A 203 -0.99 1.19 -26.97
CA LEU A 203 -2.30 0.56 -27.08
C LEU A 203 -3.36 1.48 -27.70
N ARG A 204 -3.27 2.79 -27.50
CA ARG A 204 -4.27 3.74 -28.00
C ARG A 204 -4.11 4.13 -29.49
N LYS A 205 -2.99 3.83 -30.15
CA LYS A 205 -2.68 4.36 -31.50
C LYS A 205 -3.78 4.09 -32.53
N GLU A 206 -4.45 2.95 -32.42
CA GLU A 206 -5.51 2.52 -33.34
C GLU A 206 -6.87 2.42 -32.65
N ARG A 207 -7.06 3.14 -31.54
CA ARG A 207 -8.26 3.04 -30.70
C ARG A 207 -8.85 4.41 -30.39
N ASP A 208 -10.15 4.51 -30.58
CA ASP A 208 -10.96 5.59 -30.02
C ASP A 208 -11.22 5.36 -28.52
N LEU A 209 -10.61 6.18 -27.66
CA LEU A 209 -10.76 6.12 -26.21
C LEU A 209 -12.15 6.56 -25.72
N THR A 210 -12.97 7.14 -26.58
CA THR A 210 -14.38 7.47 -26.27
C THR A 210 -15.34 6.31 -26.60
N ASN A 211 -14.82 5.22 -27.17
CA ASN A 211 -15.58 4.01 -27.51
C ASN A 211 -15.40 2.92 -26.45
N TRP A 212 -16.51 2.48 -25.84
CA TRP A 212 -16.53 1.44 -24.82
C TRP A 212 -15.93 0.10 -25.27
N SER A 213 -16.18 -0.32 -26.53
CA SER A 213 -15.64 -1.58 -27.06
C SER A 213 -14.12 -1.57 -27.12
N HIS A 214 -13.52 -0.44 -27.47
CA HIS A 214 -12.06 -0.30 -27.46
C HIS A 214 -11.48 -0.32 -26.05
N LEU A 215 -12.16 0.33 -25.09
CA LEU A 215 -11.75 0.28 -23.68
C LEU A 215 -11.83 -1.15 -23.13
N TYR A 216 -12.88 -1.92 -23.47
CA TYR A 216 -12.97 -3.32 -23.06
C TYR A 216 -11.84 -4.18 -23.64
N ALA A 217 -11.47 -3.96 -24.91
CA ALA A 217 -10.33 -4.64 -25.51
C ALA A 217 -9.01 -4.26 -24.80
N MET A 218 -8.80 -2.97 -24.49
CA MET A 218 -7.63 -2.53 -23.72
C MET A 218 -7.58 -3.16 -22.33
N THR A 219 -8.70 -3.25 -21.61
CA THR A 219 -8.75 -3.89 -20.29
C THR A 219 -8.37 -5.36 -20.33
N LYS A 220 -8.78 -6.06 -21.40
CA LYS A 220 -8.45 -7.47 -21.59
C LYS A 220 -6.96 -7.67 -21.84
N GLU A 221 -6.34 -6.80 -22.63
CA GLU A 221 -4.90 -6.84 -22.90
C GLU A 221 -4.10 -6.49 -21.64
N LEU A 222 -4.52 -5.47 -20.91
CA LEU A 222 -3.85 -5.00 -19.69
C LEU A 222 -4.09 -5.89 -18.47
N GLY A 223 -5.09 -6.79 -18.50
CA GLY A 223 -5.45 -7.63 -17.35
C GLY A 223 -6.03 -6.84 -16.17
N VAL A 224 -6.68 -5.70 -16.43
CA VAL A 224 -7.22 -4.80 -15.38
C VAL A 224 -8.73 -4.59 -15.56
N THR A 225 -9.38 -4.05 -14.53
CA THR A 225 -10.82 -3.71 -14.62
C THR A 225 -11.04 -2.45 -15.47
N THR A 226 -12.24 -2.31 -16.06
CA THR A 226 -12.63 -1.09 -16.77
C THR A 226 -12.61 0.15 -15.87
N SER A 227 -12.97 0.01 -14.60
CA SER A 227 -12.90 1.09 -13.62
C SER A 227 -11.47 1.58 -13.42
N SER A 228 -10.51 0.66 -13.30
CA SER A 228 -9.08 1.00 -13.17
C SER A 228 -8.55 1.70 -14.41
N LEU A 229 -8.88 1.21 -15.62
CA LEU A 229 -8.48 1.86 -16.87
C LEU A 229 -9.07 3.27 -16.98
N ILE A 230 -10.36 3.46 -16.71
CA ILE A 230 -11.02 4.77 -16.72
C ILE A 230 -10.35 5.72 -15.72
N TYR A 231 -10.07 5.25 -14.51
CA TYR A 231 -9.35 6.04 -13.50
C TYR A 231 -8.01 6.52 -14.04
N ARG A 232 -7.23 5.64 -14.68
CA ARG A 232 -5.93 5.98 -15.26
C ARG A 232 -6.06 6.97 -16.42
N LEU A 233 -6.96 6.74 -17.36
CA LEU A 233 -7.15 7.60 -18.54
C LEU A 233 -7.65 9.00 -18.16
N GLN A 234 -8.52 9.12 -17.16
CA GLN A 234 -8.94 10.42 -16.63
C GLN A 234 -7.78 11.14 -15.92
N ASN A 235 -6.97 10.42 -15.14
CA ASN A 235 -5.80 11.03 -14.48
C ASN A 235 -4.72 11.51 -15.45
N LEU A 236 -4.62 10.87 -16.62
CA LEU A 236 -3.77 11.29 -17.73
C LEU A 236 -4.38 12.45 -18.56
N GLY A 237 -5.62 12.83 -18.27
CA GLY A 237 -6.35 13.85 -19.04
C GLY A 237 -6.71 13.41 -20.46
N TRP A 238 -6.73 12.11 -20.75
CA TRP A 238 -7.02 11.59 -22.10
C TRP A 238 -8.52 11.44 -22.36
N ILE A 239 -9.30 11.23 -21.30
CA ILE A 239 -10.76 11.19 -21.35
C ILE A 239 -11.36 11.97 -20.19
N TYR A 240 -12.64 12.27 -20.29
CA TYR A 240 -13.45 12.82 -19.21
C TYR A 240 -14.83 12.17 -19.21
N ILE A 241 -15.31 11.72 -18.05
CA ILE A 241 -16.66 11.18 -17.87
C ILE A 241 -17.38 12.03 -16.79
N PRO A 242 -18.43 12.79 -17.14
CA PRO A 242 -19.20 13.54 -16.16
C PRO A 242 -19.78 12.63 -15.07
N LYS A 243 -19.85 13.12 -13.84
CA LYS A 243 -20.43 12.39 -12.72
C LYS A 243 -21.86 11.95 -13.04
N GLY A 244 -22.16 10.66 -12.90
CA GLY A 244 -23.48 10.09 -13.21
C GLY A 244 -23.74 9.80 -14.69
N SER A 245 -22.76 10.05 -15.57
CA SER A 245 -22.86 9.76 -17.00
C SER A 245 -22.12 8.48 -17.39
N LYS A 246 -22.54 7.87 -18.50
CA LYS A 246 -21.78 6.83 -19.22
C LYS A 246 -21.16 7.34 -20.52
N GLN A 247 -21.38 8.61 -20.85
CA GLN A 247 -20.79 9.25 -22.02
C GLN A 247 -19.34 9.60 -21.75
N ILE A 248 -18.46 9.15 -22.64
CA ILE A 248 -17.03 9.47 -22.60
C ILE A 248 -16.78 10.64 -23.54
N TYR A 249 -16.05 11.63 -23.05
CA TYR A 249 -15.59 12.77 -23.83
C TYR A 249 -14.08 12.70 -24.00
N PRO A 250 -13.53 13.20 -25.12
CA PRO A 250 -12.09 13.39 -25.22
C PRO A 250 -11.64 14.33 -24.12
N GLY A 251 -10.56 13.97 -23.44
CA GLY A 251 -9.98 14.82 -22.43
C GLY A 251 -9.35 16.05 -23.07
N LYS A 252 -9.19 17.11 -22.27
CA LYS A 252 -8.36 18.23 -22.67
C LYS A 252 -6.93 17.74 -22.54
N ILE A 253 -6.27 17.42 -23.66
CA ILE A 253 -4.83 17.15 -23.69
C ILE A 253 -4.16 18.42 -23.16
N GLY A 254 -3.91 18.45 -21.85
CA GLY A 254 -3.11 19.49 -21.22
C GLY A 254 -1.69 19.34 -21.70
N LEU A 255 -1.08 20.48 -22.03
CA LEU A 255 0.31 20.71 -22.39
C LEU A 255 1.30 20.17 -21.33
N GLU A 256 1.40 18.85 -21.15
CA GLU A 256 2.43 18.22 -20.34
C GLU A 256 3.28 17.34 -21.24
N ALA A 257 4.35 17.99 -21.70
CA ALA A 257 5.58 17.48 -22.30
C ALA A 257 5.56 16.05 -22.86
N GLU A 258 5.73 15.97 -24.19
CA GLU A 258 6.44 14.86 -24.80
C GLU A 258 7.76 14.65 -24.05
N GLN A 259 7.84 13.62 -23.19
CA GLN A 259 9.14 13.15 -22.74
C GLN A 259 9.85 12.48 -23.93
N PRO A 260 11.16 12.68 -24.08
CA PRO A 260 11.88 12.23 -25.25
C PRO A 260 11.81 10.70 -25.34
N ARG A 261 11.59 10.21 -26.57
CA ARG A 261 11.79 8.80 -26.92
C ARG A 261 13.20 8.40 -26.47
N MET A 262 13.30 7.67 -25.38
CA MET A 262 14.53 6.93 -25.05
C MET A 262 14.65 5.83 -26.09
N TYR A 263 15.49 6.07 -27.09
CA TYR A 263 15.94 5.01 -27.99
C TYR A 263 16.69 4.00 -27.12
N TYR A 264 16.14 2.79 -27.04
CA TYR A 264 16.89 1.64 -26.55
C TYR A 264 18.00 1.34 -27.58
N LEU A 265 19.25 1.52 -27.17
CA LEU A 265 20.43 0.93 -27.79
C LEU A 265 20.90 -0.22 -26.92
#